data_AF-A0AAW2XVV5-F1
#
_entry.id   AF-A0AAW2XVV5-F1
#
_cell.length_a   1.000
_cell.length_b   1.000
_cell.length_c   1.000
_cell.angle_alpha   90.00
_cell.angle_beta   90.00
_cell.angle_gamma   90.00
#
_symmetry.space_group_name_H-M   'P 1'
#
loop_
_entity.id
_entity.type
_entity.pdbx_description
1 polymer ?
#
loop_
_entity_poly.entity_id
_entity_poly.type
_entity_poly.pdbx_seq_one_letter_code
_entity_poly.pdbx_strand_id
1 'polypeptide(L)'
;MAETMAKWQKWLRTWEEGSDDHDMGQAGDAELFVQTLNLSGGRRSNSNAVLDELLLSHPKYQQLLQVTTRVCHHLRLFQNRKVQEGEGCVGDMGGGITTVRIESDMQELVKIVLTQCSGDLDYSTKQNFLAVARSFYYTAYCSPGTINFHIAKVLFDRVVCT
;
A
#
# COMPACT_ATOMS: atom_id res chain seq x y z
N MET A 1 -4.91 -19.69 5.35
CA MET A 1 -3.50 -19.89 5.79
C MET A 1 -2.61 -20.41 4.67
N ALA A 2 -3.02 -21.41 3.88
CA ALA A 2 -2.23 -21.88 2.74
C ALA A 2 -2.01 -20.79 1.68
N GLU A 3 -3.05 -20.08 1.26
CA GLU A 3 -2.97 -18.99 0.27
C GLU A 3 -2.03 -17.86 0.68
N THR A 4 -2.13 -17.41 1.94
CA THR A 4 -1.22 -16.39 2.47
C THR A 4 0.24 -16.87 2.41
N MET A 5 0.53 -18.12 2.80
CA MET A 5 1.89 -18.64 2.73
C MET A 5 2.42 -18.69 1.29
N ALA A 6 1.59 -19.06 0.31
CA ALA A 6 2.00 -19.06 -1.10
C ALA A 6 2.37 -17.65 -1.61
N LYS A 7 1.62 -16.62 -1.21
CA LYS A 7 1.94 -15.22 -1.56
C LYS A 7 3.24 -14.74 -0.92
N TRP A 8 3.43 -15.04 0.36
CA TRP A 8 4.68 -14.73 1.07
C TRP A 8 5.88 -15.45 0.45
N GLN A 9 5.74 -16.71 0.05
CA GLN A 9 6.81 -17.46 -0.61
C GLN A 9 7.14 -16.88 -1.99
N LYS A 10 6.13 -16.51 -2.77
CA LYS A 10 6.34 -15.83 -4.07
C LYS A 10 7.12 -14.53 -3.88
N TRP A 11 6.67 -13.68 -2.96
CA TRP A 11 7.32 -12.41 -2.65
C TRP A 11 8.78 -12.61 -2.19
N LEU A 12 9.03 -13.57 -1.31
CA LEU A 12 10.37 -13.85 -0.79
C LEU A 12 11.33 -14.27 -1.92
N ARG A 13 10.88 -15.11 -2.85
CA ARG A 13 11.68 -15.49 -4.03
C ARG A 13 12.01 -14.27 -4.90
N THR A 14 11.02 -13.41 -5.16
CA THR A 14 11.25 -12.18 -5.94
C THR A 14 12.21 -11.23 -5.24
N TRP A 15 12.23 -11.22 -3.90
CA TRP A 15 13.18 -10.46 -3.11
C TRP A 15 14.60 -11.06 -3.15
N GLU A 16 14.72 -12.38 -3.03
CA GLU A 16 16.01 -13.11 -3.06
C GLU A 16 16.67 -13.12 -4.45
N GLU A 17 15.87 -13.22 -5.51
CA GLU A 17 16.34 -13.28 -6.91
C GLU A 17 16.89 -11.95 -7.42
N GLY A 18 16.83 -10.88 -6.60
CA GLY A 18 17.58 -9.65 -6.77
C GLY A 18 17.72 -9.23 -8.23
N SER A 19 16.66 -8.69 -8.83
CA SER A 19 16.86 -7.96 -10.08
C SER A 19 17.90 -6.86 -9.79
N ASP A 20 18.97 -6.80 -10.57
CA ASP A 20 19.99 -5.73 -10.53
C ASP A 20 19.36 -4.31 -10.60
N ASP A 21 18.10 -4.25 -11.00
CA ASP A 21 17.21 -3.11 -10.82
C ASP A 21 16.65 -3.09 -9.38
N HIS A 22 17.27 -2.27 -8.52
CA HIS A 22 16.88 -2.01 -7.11
C HIS A 22 15.38 -1.65 -6.92
N ASP A 23 14.66 -1.36 -7.99
CA ASP A 23 13.27 -0.91 -8.00
C ASP A 23 12.24 -2.07 -7.98
N MET A 24 12.58 -3.26 -8.52
CA MET A 24 11.60 -4.33 -8.75
C MET A 24 11.42 -5.30 -7.58
N GLY A 25 12.46 -5.59 -6.79
CA GLY A 25 12.33 -6.39 -5.54
C GLY A 25 11.43 -5.74 -4.48
N GLN A 26 11.12 -4.45 -4.68
CA GLN A 26 10.38 -3.58 -3.80
C GLN A 26 8.93 -3.32 -4.28
N ALA A 27 8.62 -3.64 -5.54
CA ALA A 27 7.30 -3.44 -6.14
C ALA A 27 6.22 -4.39 -5.57
N GLY A 28 6.63 -5.51 -4.98
CA GLY A 28 5.73 -6.54 -4.43
C GLY A 28 5.16 -6.26 -3.04
N ASP A 29 5.69 -5.30 -2.28
CA ASP A 29 5.32 -5.09 -0.88
C ASP A 29 3.85 -4.68 -0.71
N ALA A 30 3.39 -3.75 -1.54
CA ALA A 30 2.02 -3.28 -1.50
C ALA A 30 1.02 -4.39 -1.84
N GLU A 31 1.34 -5.22 -2.84
CA GLU A 31 0.54 -6.41 -3.16
C GLU A 31 0.48 -7.37 -1.98
N LEU A 32 1.63 -7.69 -1.38
CA LEU A 32 1.73 -8.60 -0.25
C LEU A 32 0.91 -8.11 0.95
N PHE A 33 1.00 -6.83 1.31
CA PHE A 33 0.27 -6.27 2.44
C PHE A 33 -1.23 -6.27 2.21
N VAL A 34 -1.69 -5.85 1.03
CA VAL A 34 -3.11 -5.86 0.67
C VAL A 34 -3.67 -7.28 0.71
N GLN A 35 -2.99 -8.24 0.08
CA GLN A 35 -3.42 -9.64 0.07
C GLN A 35 -3.43 -10.21 1.49
N THR A 36 -2.40 -9.91 2.29
CA THR A 36 -2.35 -10.34 3.70
C THR A 36 -3.53 -9.77 4.47
N LEU A 37 -3.81 -8.47 4.42
CA LEU A 37 -4.93 -7.86 5.15
C LEU A 37 -6.29 -8.46 4.73
N ASN A 38 -6.50 -8.63 3.43
CA ASN A 38 -7.77 -9.15 2.91
C ASN A 38 -7.98 -10.64 3.24
N LEU A 39 -6.91 -11.45 3.23
CA LEU A 39 -6.96 -12.88 3.56
C LEU A 39 -6.87 -13.16 5.08
N SER A 40 -6.54 -12.14 5.89
CA SER A 40 -6.41 -12.24 7.35
C SER A 40 -7.68 -11.90 8.11
N GLY A 41 -8.63 -11.18 7.50
CA GLY A 41 -9.85 -10.68 8.14
C GLY A 41 -10.66 -11.77 8.85
N GLY A 42 -11.06 -11.50 10.11
CA GLY A 42 -11.66 -12.44 11.06
C GLY A 42 -13.02 -13.08 10.70
N ARG A 43 -13.47 -13.05 9.44
CA ARG A 43 -14.65 -13.81 8.97
C ARG A 43 -14.42 -15.34 8.91
N ARG A 44 -13.46 -15.86 9.70
CA ARG A 44 -12.82 -17.17 9.55
C ARG A 44 -13.51 -18.32 10.27
N SER A 45 -14.81 -18.26 10.53
CA SER A 45 -15.48 -19.47 11.04
C SER A 45 -15.53 -20.57 9.97
N ASN A 46 -15.55 -20.24 8.66
CA ASN A 46 -15.68 -21.21 7.56
C ASN A 46 -14.84 -20.86 6.31
N SER A 47 -13.57 -20.44 6.43
CA SER A 47 -12.78 -20.02 5.23
C SER A 47 -12.57 -21.17 4.25
N ASN A 48 -13.31 -21.14 3.15
CA ASN A 48 -13.13 -21.97 1.96
C ASN A 48 -12.09 -21.29 1.05
N ALA A 49 -11.01 -22.00 0.68
CA ALA A 49 -9.98 -21.49 -0.25
C ALA A 49 -10.56 -20.96 -1.57
N VAL A 50 -11.70 -21.50 -2.02
CA VAL A 50 -12.42 -21.05 -3.21
C VAL A 50 -12.95 -19.62 -3.04
N LEU A 51 -13.37 -19.20 -1.84
CA LEU A 51 -13.83 -17.82 -1.61
C LEU A 51 -12.66 -16.82 -1.68
N ASP A 52 -11.48 -17.22 -1.20
CA ASP A 52 -10.27 -16.42 -1.28
C ASP A 52 -9.84 -16.25 -2.76
N GLU A 53 -9.85 -17.34 -3.54
CA GLU A 53 -9.54 -17.30 -4.97
C GLU A 53 -10.53 -16.45 -5.78
N LEU A 54 -11.83 -16.57 -5.48
CA LEU A 54 -12.88 -15.75 -6.10
C LEU A 54 -12.72 -14.26 -5.78
N LEU A 55 -12.34 -13.94 -4.53
CA LEU A 55 -12.06 -12.57 -4.12
C LEU A 55 -10.87 -12.00 -4.90
N LEU A 56 -9.77 -12.75 -4.95
CA LEU A 56 -8.56 -12.34 -5.65
C LEU A 56 -8.80 -12.20 -7.16
N SER A 57 -9.65 -13.03 -7.75
CA SER A 57 -9.98 -13.00 -9.18
C SER A 57 -10.99 -11.92 -9.55
N HIS A 58 -11.59 -11.23 -8.57
CA HIS A 58 -12.62 -10.23 -8.82
C HIS A 58 -12.05 -9.04 -9.63
N PRO A 59 -12.68 -8.59 -10.73
CA PRO A 59 -12.13 -7.55 -11.61
C PRO A 59 -11.81 -6.24 -10.87
N LYS A 60 -12.70 -5.81 -9.97
CA LYS A 60 -12.46 -4.61 -9.14
C LYS A 60 -11.34 -4.80 -8.12
N TYR A 61 -11.09 -6.03 -7.68
CA TYR A 61 -9.98 -6.33 -6.77
C TYR A 61 -8.66 -6.13 -7.52
N GLN A 62 -8.57 -6.67 -8.74
CA GLN A 62 -7.43 -6.50 -9.62
C GLN A 62 -7.20 -5.02 -9.99
N GLN A 63 -8.27 -4.28 -10.29
CA GLN A 63 -8.17 -2.83 -10.54
C GLN A 63 -7.62 -2.07 -9.32
N LEU A 64 -8.18 -2.31 -8.12
CA LEU A 64 -7.70 -1.69 -6.88
C LEU A 64 -6.24 -2.07 -6.58
N LEU A 65 -5.87 -3.33 -6.83
CA LEU A 65 -4.51 -3.81 -6.64
C LEU A 65 -3.54 -3.06 -7.55
N GLN A 66 -3.86 -2.96 -8.84
CA GLN A 66 -3.03 -2.27 -9.82
C GLN A 66 -2.82 -0.79 -9.47
N VAL A 67 -3.89 -0.07 -9.11
CA VAL A 67 -3.77 1.35 -8.74
C VAL A 67 -2.99 1.51 -7.44
N THR A 68 -3.22 0.64 -6.44
CA THR A 68 -2.51 0.70 -5.15
C THR A 68 -1.02 0.41 -5.31
N THR A 69 -0.63 -0.62 -6.06
CA THR A 69 0.78 -0.93 -6.30
C THR A 69 1.46 0.20 -7.06
N ARG A 70 0.77 0.81 -8.04
CA ARG A 70 1.27 1.98 -8.77
C ARG A 70 1.51 3.20 -7.87
N VAL A 71 0.55 3.54 -7.00
CA VAL A 71 0.71 4.60 -5.99
C VAL A 71 1.91 4.33 -5.09
N CYS A 72 1.97 3.13 -4.50
CA CYS A 72 3.04 2.76 -3.57
C CYS A 72 4.42 2.75 -4.23
N HIS A 73 4.51 2.33 -5.49
CA HIS A 73 5.74 2.35 -6.29
C HIS A 73 6.22 3.78 -6.54
N HIS A 74 5.35 4.67 -7.02
CA HIS A 74 5.71 6.07 -7.23
C HIS A 74 6.14 6.77 -5.92
N LEU A 75 5.46 6.50 -4.81
CA LEU A 75 5.80 7.03 -3.49
C LEU A 75 7.19 6.58 -3.02
N ARG A 76 7.54 5.32 -3.29
CA ARG A 76 8.85 4.76 -2.95
C ARG A 76 9.96 5.36 -3.80
N LEU A 77 9.74 5.51 -5.10
CA LEU A 77 10.66 6.24 -5.99
C LEU A 77 10.90 7.68 -5.51
N PHE A 78 9.83 8.37 -5.12
CA PHE A 78 9.91 9.72 -4.54
C PHE A 78 10.74 9.73 -3.24
N GLN A 79 10.46 8.80 -2.32
CA GLN A 79 11.18 8.69 -1.06
C GLN A 79 12.67 8.40 -1.26
N ASN A 80 13.01 7.49 -2.17
CA ASN A 80 14.40 7.13 -2.47
C ASN A 80 15.20 8.31 -3.05
N ARG A 81 14.58 9.11 -3.93
CA ARG A 81 15.20 10.34 -4.47
C ARG A 81 15.46 11.37 -3.38
N LYS A 82 14.49 11.58 -2.48
CA LYS A 82 14.62 12.50 -1.35
C LYS A 82 15.80 12.16 -0.44
N VAL A 83 16.11 10.87 -0.27
CA VAL A 83 17.28 10.41 0.50
C VAL A 83 18.60 10.69 -0.22
N GLN A 84 18.64 10.56 -1.56
CA GLN A 84 19.86 10.74 -2.35
C GLN A 84 20.22 12.22 -2.59
N GLU A 85 19.23 13.10 -2.74
CA GLU A 85 19.45 14.53 -3.06
C GLU A 85 19.75 15.41 -1.83
N GLY A 86 19.63 14.85 -0.61
CA GLY A 86 19.73 15.60 0.64
C GLY A 86 18.56 16.57 0.86
N GLU A 87 18.34 17.02 2.09
CA GLU A 87 17.22 17.92 2.47
C GLU A 87 17.26 19.32 1.79
N GLY A 88 18.28 19.62 0.98
CA GLY A 88 18.62 20.98 0.55
C GLY A 88 18.38 21.36 -0.92
N CYS A 89 18.03 20.42 -1.82
CA CYS A 89 17.88 20.74 -3.24
C CYS A 89 16.53 20.27 -3.79
N VAL A 90 15.51 21.11 -3.63
CA VAL A 90 14.29 21.02 -4.46
C VAL A 90 14.66 21.49 -5.87
N GLY A 91 15.26 20.59 -6.65
CA GLY A 91 15.43 20.73 -8.09
C GLY A 91 14.07 20.60 -8.78
N ASP A 92 13.47 21.76 -9.02
CA ASP A 92 12.13 22.11 -9.52
C ASP A 92 11.67 21.49 -10.87
N MET A 93 12.19 20.33 -11.30
CA MET A 93 11.77 19.74 -12.59
C MET A 93 11.46 18.23 -12.53
N GLY A 94 12.13 17.45 -11.67
CA GLY A 94 11.89 16.00 -11.53
C GLY A 94 10.86 15.63 -10.46
N GLY A 95 10.84 16.39 -9.35
CA GLY A 95 9.92 16.17 -8.22
C GLY A 95 8.47 16.53 -8.55
N GLY A 96 8.24 17.57 -9.35
CA GLY A 96 6.90 18.04 -9.71
C GLY A 96 6.10 17.00 -10.50
N ILE A 97 6.69 16.39 -11.53
CA ILE A 97 6.01 15.37 -12.35
C ILE A 97 5.68 14.12 -11.53
N THR A 98 6.60 13.70 -10.66
CA THR A 98 6.39 12.54 -9.78
C THR A 98 5.26 12.80 -8.79
N THR A 99 5.22 14.00 -8.20
CA THR A 99 4.16 14.42 -7.28
C THR A 99 2.79 14.47 -7.96
N VAL A 100 2.69 15.05 -9.17
CA VAL A 100 1.44 15.09 -9.93
C VAL A 100 0.91 13.68 -10.24
N ARG A 101 1.79 12.75 -10.60
CA ARG A 101 1.42 11.34 -10.83
C ARG A 101 0.92 10.66 -9.56
N ILE A 102 1.62 10.85 -8.44
CA ILE A 102 1.20 10.31 -7.13
C ILE A 102 -0.21 10.81 -6.77
N GLU A 103 -0.45 12.12 -6.88
CA GLU A 103 -1.75 12.70 -6.55
C GLU A 103 -2.86 12.20 -7.47
N SER A 104 -2.60 12.12 -8.78
CA SER A 104 -3.57 11.58 -9.75
C SER A 104 -3.93 10.13 -9.44
N ASP A 105 -2.93 9.28 -9.17
CA ASP A 105 -3.14 7.86 -8.85
C ASP A 105 -3.89 7.70 -7.52
N MET A 106 -3.57 8.53 -6.51
CA MET A 106 -4.24 8.52 -5.22
C MET A 106 -5.70 8.97 -5.32
N GLN A 107 -5.99 9.99 -6.14
CA GLN A 107 -7.36 10.43 -6.43
C GLN A 107 -8.15 9.33 -7.14
N GLU A 108 -7.56 8.63 -8.11
CA GLU A 108 -8.17 7.46 -8.75
C GLU A 108 -8.50 6.38 -7.72
N LEU A 109 -7.55 6.03 -6.85
CA LEU A 109 -7.75 5.03 -5.79
C LEU A 109 -8.91 5.41 -4.87
N VAL A 110 -8.92 6.64 -4.36
CA VAL A 110 -9.99 7.13 -3.47
C VAL A 110 -11.35 7.07 -4.17
N LYS A 111 -11.42 7.45 -5.45
CA LYS A 111 -12.65 7.40 -6.24
C LYS A 111 -13.17 5.96 -6.34
N ILE A 112 -12.32 4.99 -6.66
CA ILE A 112 -12.72 3.58 -6.78
C ILE A 112 -13.20 3.03 -5.43
N VAL A 113 -12.52 3.37 -4.34
CA VAL A 113 -12.84 2.91 -2.98
C VAL A 113 -14.18 3.46 -2.49
N LEU A 114 -14.43 4.76 -2.70
CA LEU A 114 -15.65 5.44 -2.25
C LEU A 114 -16.87 5.14 -3.13
N THR A 115 -16.67 4.78 -4.39
CA THR A 115 -17.78 4.40 -5.28
C THR A 115 -18.38 3.07 -4.84
N GLN A 116 -19.69 3.05 -4.59
CA GLN A 116 -20.47 1.87 -4.25
C GLN A 116 -21.40 1.51 -5.42
N CYS A 117 -21.40 0.23 -5.81
CA CYS A 117 -22.30 -0.31 -6.84
C CYS A 117 -22.97 -1.60 -6.32
N SER A 118 -24.05 -2.04 -6.99
CA SER A 118 -24.61 -3.37 -6.73
C SER A 118 -23.62 -4.46 -7.15
N GLY A 119 -23.45 -5.50 -6.34
CA GLY A 119 -22.48 -6.58 -6.60
C GLY A 119 -21.01 -6.17 -6.41
N ASP A 120 -20.77 -5.07 -5.70
CA ASP A 120 -19.43 -4.54 -5.45
C ASP A 120 -18.68 -5.31 -4.35
N LEU A 121 -17.35 -5.12 -4.30
CA LEU A 121 -16.51 -5.60 -3.20
C LEU A 121 -16.94 -5.01 -1.87
N ASP A 122 -16.74 -5.80 -0.81
CA ASP A 122 -16.98 -5.37 0.56
C ASP A 122 -16.22 -4.09 0.88
N TYR A 123 -16.87 -3.19 1.61
CA TYR A 123 -16.30 -1.89 1.94
C TYR A 123 -14.99 -2.04 2.72
N SER A 124 -14.89 -2.99 3.65
CA SER A 124 -13.65 -3.24 4.39
C SER A 124 -12.52 -3.73 3.49
N THR A 125 -12.82 -4.56 2.48
CA THR A 125 -11.82 -4.98 1.50
C THR A 125 -11.28 -3.78 0.74
N LYS A 126 -12.15 -2.88 0.24
CA LYS A 126 -11.73 -1.65 -0.45
C LYS A 126 -10.91 -0.74 0.47
N GLN A 127 -11.28 -0.61 1.73
CA GLN A 127 -10.55 0.20 2.71
C GLN A 127 -9.13 -0.33 2.98
N ASN A 128 -8.90 -1.65 2.93
CA ASN A 128 -7.56 -2.20 3.11
C ASN A 128 -6.57 -1.71 2.04
N PHE A 129 -7.00 -1.58 0.78
CA PHE A 129 -6.17 -0.97 -0.27
C PHE A 129 -5.79 0.47 0.05
N LEU A 130 -6.77 1.28 0.45
CA LEU A 130 -6.55 2.68 0.82
C LEU A 130 -5.66 2.82 2.06
N ALA A 131 -5.79 1.91 3.03
CA ALA A 131 -4.97 1.89 4.24
C ALA A 131 -3.48 1.62 3.93
N VAL A 132 -3.21 0.69 3.02
CA VAL A 132 -1.83 0.41 2.54
C VAL A 132 -1.28 1.63 1.81
N ALA A 133 -2.01 2.20 0.84
CA ALA A 133 -1.57 3.39 0.11
C ALA A 133 -1.28 4.58 1.03
N ARG A 134 -2.18 4.86 1.99
CA ARG A 134 -1.99 5.94 2.99
C ARG A 134 -0.76 5.72 3.86
N SER A 135 -0.47 4.48 4.23
CA SER A 135 0.73 4.15 5.00
C SER A 135 2.01 4.50 4.23
N PHE A 136 2.09 4.11 2.95
CA PHE A 136 3.22 4.47 2.07
C PHE A 136 3.31 5.98 1.87
N TYR A 137 2.16 6.64 1.69
CA TYR A 137 2.11 8.08 1.49
C TYR A 137 2.67 8.82 2.70
N TYR A 138 2.22 8.42 3.89
CA TYR A 138 2.69 8.97 5.15
C TYR A 138 4.20 8.79 5.34
N THR A 139 4.75 7.61 5.07
CA THR A 139 6.19 7.35 5.20
C THR A 139 7.05 8.11 4.19
N ALA A 140 6.52 8.37 2.99
CA ALA A 140 7.26 9.08 1.95
C ALA A 140 7.38 10.59 2.24
N TYR A 141 6.33 11.19 2.82
CA TYR A 141 6.29 12.63 3.08
C TYR A 141 6.80 13.03 4.48
N CYS A 142 6.56 12.20 5.50
CA CYS A 142 6.98 12.52 6.87
C CYS A 142 8.46 12.23 7.10
N SER A 143 9.17 13.12 7.79
CA SER A 143 10.54 12.87 8.21
C SER A 143 10.61 11.78 9.30
N PRO A 144 11.73 11.06 9.46
CA PRO A 144 11.88 10.08 10.54
C PRO A 144 11.60 10.66 11.93
N GLY A 145 11.99 11.92 12.18
CA GLY A 145 11.68 12.63 13.42
C GLY A 145 10.17 12.83 13.64
N THR A 146 9.44 13.21 12.58
CA THR A 146 7.97 13.35 12.62
C THR A 146 7.31 12.00 12.88
N ILE A 147 7.77 10.94 12.20
CA ILE A 147 7.25 9.58 12.38
C ILE A 147 7.44 9.12 13.83
N ASN A 148 8.65 9.25 14.39
CA ASN A 148 8.93 8.87 15.77
C ASN A 148 8.09 9.66 16.78
N PHE A 149 7.90 10.96 16.55
CA PHE A 149 7.03 11.79 17.36
C PHE A 149 5.57 11.31 17.32
N HIS A 150 5.03 11.04 16.11
CA HIS A 150 3.67 10.52 15.98
C HIS A 150 3.51 9.11 16.58
N ILE A 151 4.50 8.22 16.45
CA ILE A 151 4.50 6.92 17.13
C ILE A 151 4.39 7.12 18.65
N ALA A 152 5.19 8.03 19.20
CA ALA A 152 5.15 8.31 20.63
C ALA A 152 3.78 8.82 21.09
N LYS A 153 3.22 9.78 20.35
CA LYS A 153 1.91 10.36 20.63
C LYS A 153 0.75 9.38 20.49
N VAL A 154 0.74 8.54 19.46
CA VAL A 154 -0.40 7.67 19.16
C VAL A 154 -0.39 6.40 20.01
N LEU A 155 0.79 5.83 20.28
CA LEU A 155 0.90 4.54 20.95
C LEU A 155 1.12 4.64 22.47
N PHE A 156 1.72 5.73 22.97
CA PHE A 156 2.16 5.81 24.36
C PHE A 156 1.52 6.95 25.17
N ASP A 157 1.07 8.03 24.53
CA ASP A 157 0.36 9.09 25.23
C ASP A 157 -1.12 8.73 25.42
N ARG A 158 -1.61 8.83 26.65
CA ARG A 158 -3.03 8.64 26.96
C ARG A 158 -3.82 9.88 26.56
N VAL A 159 -4.93 9.69 25.85
CA VAL A 159 -5.92 10.74 25.65
C VAL A 159 -6.63 11.00 26.97
N VAL A 160 -6.46 12.19 27.53
CA VAL A 160 -7.22 12.62 28.71
C VAL A 160 -8.48 13.29 28.19
N CYS A 161 -9.63 12.63 28.37
CA CYS A 161 -10.92 13.25 28.15
C CYS A 161 -11.27 14.09 29.39
N THR A 162 -11.22 15.41 29.26
CA THR A 162 -11.73 16.36 30.27
C THR A 162 -13.14 16.80 29.94
#